data_AF-A0A948FZC0-F1
#
_entry.id   AF-A0A948FZC0-F1
#
_cell.length_a   1.000
_cell.length_b   1.000
_cell.length_c   1.000
_cell.angle_alpha   90.00
_cell.angle_beta   90.00
_cell.angle_gamma   90.00
#
_symmetry.space_group_name_H-M   'P 1'
#
loop_
_entity.id
_entity.type
_entity.pdbx_description
1 polymer ?
#
loop_
_entity_poly.entity_id
_entity_poly.type
_entity_poly.pdbx_seq_one_letter_code
_entity_poly.pdbx_strand_id
1 'polypeptide(L)'
;MRNLSEREYPAKIDYIYPSVNPLTRTTRIRLVLDNSDGELRPDMYAQVHFNKELGKRLWVPEEGVMIAGETRVVFVDLGSEGKIKPVLVNTGQRTKDWIEITAGLSGGEQVITSGNFLIAAEAKLKTGIAQW
;
A
#
# COMPACT_ATOMS: atom_id res chain seq x y z
N MET A 1 26.40 3.20 -30.42
CA MET A 1 25.09 3.67 -29.89
C MET A 1 25.33 4.15 -28.48
N ARG A 2 25.04 5.41 -28.16
CA ARG A 2 25.26 5.97 -26.82
C ARG A 2 24.14 5.48 -25.91
N ASN A 3 24.47 4.76 -24.84
CA ASN A 3 23.46 4.24 -23.91
C ASN A 3 22.99 5.38 -23.01
N LEU A 4 21.73 5.79 -23.13
CA LEU A 4 21.13 6.86 -22.31
C LEU A 4 20.51 6.34 -21.01
N SER A 5 20.65 5.04 -20.71
CA SER A 5 19.97 4.37 -19.60
C SER A 5 20.28 4.91 -18.20
N GLU A 6 21.35 5.71 -18.04
CA GLU A 6 21.74 6.29 -16.75
C GLU A 6 21.22 7.72 -16.54
N ARG A 7 20.54 8.31 -17.53
CA ARG A 7 20.06 9.70 -17.45
C ARG A 7 18.55 9.74 -17.25
N GLU A 8 18.12 10.39 -16.17
CA GLU A 8 16.71 10.66 -15.91
C GLU A 8 16.28 11.98 -16.55
N TYR A 9 15.09 11.97 -17.18
CA TYR A 9 14.50 13.15 -17.79
C TYR A 9 13.21 13.50 -17.03
N PRO A 10 13.14 14.66 -16.36
CA PRO A 10 11.90 15.10 -15.74
C PRO A 10 10.86 15.39 -16.83
N ALA A 11 9.71 14.74 -16.71
CA ALA A 11 8.61 14.89 -17.66
C ALA A 11 7.32 15.25 -16.92
N LYS A 12 6.45 16.01 -17.59
CA LYS A 12 5.10 16.32 -17.10
C LYS A 12 4.08 15.52 -17.89
N ILE A 13 3.05 15.04 -17.18
CA ILE A 13 1.87 14.49 -17.84
C ILE A 13 1.11 15.65 -18.47
N ASP A 14 1.01 15.63 -19.78
CA ASP A 14 0.23 16.61 -20.53
C ASP A 14 -1.20 16.12 -20.76
N TYR A 15 -1.37 14.83 -21.05
CA TYR A 15 -2.69 14.27 -21.29
C TYR A 15 -2.78 12.77 -20.97
N ILE A 16 -3.89 12.37 -20.35
CA ILE A 16 -4.25 10.95 -20.14
C ILE A 16 -5.46 10.66 -21.03
N TYR A 17 -5.30 9.74 -21.98
CA TYR A 17 -6.39 9.40 -22.89
C TYR A 17 -7.49 8.62 -22.15
N PRO A 18 -8.78 8.94 -22.34
CA PRO A 18 -9.88 8.27 -21.64
C PRO A 18 -10.20 6.88 -22.21
N SER A 19 -9.58 6.49 -23.32
CA SER A 19 -9.77 5.20 -23.98
C SER A 19 -8.77 4.16 -23.52
N VAL A 20 -9.24 2.97 -23.17
CA VAL A 20 -8.42 1.80 -22.84
C VAL A 20 -8.35 0.87 -24.04
N ASN A 21 -7.15 0.40 -24.39
CA ASN A 21 -6.99 -0.66 -25.39
C ASN A 21 -7.48 -1.99 -24.79
N PRO A 22 -8.54 -2.63 -25.36
CA PRO A 22 -9.15 -3.81 -24.75
C PRO A 22 -8.26 -5.07 -24.82
N LEU A 23 -7.34 -5.14 -25.79
CA LEU A 23 -6.45 -6.29 -25.96
C LEU A 23 -5.32 -6.28 -24.95
N THR A 24 -4.69 -5.12 -24.75
CA THR A 24 -3.55 -4.97 -23.84
C THR A 24 -3.94 -4.51 -22.44
N ARG A 25 -5.19 -4.06 -22.26
CA ARG A 25 -5.70 -3.42 -21.03
C ARG A 25 -4.84 -2.23 -20.58
N THR A 26 -4.27 -1.49 -21.54
CA THR A 26 -3.45 -0.31 -21.28
C THR A 26 -4.14 0.97 -21.73
N THR A 27 -3.85 2.08 -21.06
CA THR A 27 -4.19 3.43 -21.52
C THR A 27 -2.96 4.14 -22.08
N ARG A 28 -3.17 5.12 -22.96
CA ARG A 28 -2.10 5.97 -23.49
C ARG A 28 -1.98 7.23 -22.64
N ILE A 29 -0.74 7.60 -22.33
CA ILE A 29 -0.40 8.85 -21.63
C ILE A 29 0.57 9.62 -22.52
N ARG A 30 0.32 10.92 -22.71
CA ARG A 30 1.25 11.84 -23.39
C ARG A 30 2.05 12.60 -22.33
N LEU A 31 3.37 12.48 -22.43
CA LEU A 31 4.33 13.19 -21.59
C LEU A 31 4.99 14.29 -22.43
N VAL A 32 5.29 15.41 -21.77
CA VAL A 32 6.10 16.49 -22.34
C VAL A 32 7.31 16.71 -21.46
N LEU A 33 8.47 16.89 -22.09
CA LEU A 33 9.76 17.04 -21.42
C LEU A 33 10.68 17.89 -22.30
N ASP A 34 11.74 18.44 -21.70
CA ASP A 34 12.72 19.24 -22.43
C ASP A 34 13.70 18.33 -23.21
N ASN A 35 13.78 18.55 -24.52
CA ASN A 35 14.68 17.85 -25.43
C ASN A 35 15.40 18.85 -26.35
N SER A 36 15.79 20.00 -25.79
CA SER A 36 16.43 21.09 -26.53
C SER A 36 17.83 20.74 -27.05
N ASP A 37 18.51 19.75 -26.46
CA ASP A 37 19.78 19.20 -26.95
C ASP A 37 19.61 18.14 -28.05
N GLY A 38 18.37 17.71 -28.34
CA GLY A 38 18.04 16.73 -29.36
C GLY A 38 18.55 15.32 -29.05
N GLU A 39 18.87 15.02 -27.80
CA GLU A 39 19.43 13.73 -27.40
C GLU A 39 18.39 12.60 -27.52
N LEU A 40 17.12 12.88 -27.24
CA LEU A 40 16.02 11.93 -27.40
C LEU A 40 15.48 11.94 -28.83
N ARG A 41 15.57 10.80 -29.50
CA ARG A 41 15.12 10.63 -30.89
C ARG A 41 13.74 9.98 -30.94
N PRO A 42 12.96 10.23 -32.00
CA PRO A 42 11.75 9.47 -32.28
C PRO A 42 12.01 7.95 -32.28
N ASP A 43 10.98 7.18 -31.93
CA ASP A 43 10.98 5.71 -31.88
C ASP A 43 11.90 5.07 -30.83
N MET A 44 12.52 5.86 -29.95
CA MET A 44 13.24 5.33 -28.79
C MET A 44 12.29 4.78 -27.73
N TYR A 45 12.67 3.66 -27.12
CA TYR A 45 12.00 3.14 -25.93
C TYR A 45 12.45 3.91 -24.69
N ALA A 46 11.52 4.11 -23.76
CA ALA A 46 11.79 4.70 -22.46
C ALA A 46 11.05 3.93 -21.37
N GLN A 47 11.64 3.88 -20.18
CA GLN A 47 10.96 3.44 -18.96
C GLN A 47 10.51 4.68 -18.19
N VAL A 48 9.22 4.73 -17.86
CA VAL A 48 8.64 5.87 -17.14
C VAL A 48 8.38 5.47 -15.70
N HIS A 49 8.92 6.26 -14.77
CA HIS A 49 8.64 6.13 -13.34
C HIS A 49 7.66 7.24 -12.94
N PHE A 50 6.48 6.85 -12.44
CA PHE A 50 5.48 7.78 -11.96
C PHE A 50 5.61 7.96 -10.45
N ASN A 51 6.12 9.10 -10.02
CA ASN A 51 6.17 9.45 -8.62
C ASN A 51 4.92 10.26 -8.27
N LYS A 52 3.94 9.60 -7.64
CA LYS A 52 2.80 10.27 -7.03
C LYS A 52 3.00 10.29 -5.52
N GLU A 53 3.07 11.48 -4.93
CA GLU A 53 2.92 11.60 -3.48
C GLU A 53 1.52 11.15 -3.12
N LEU A 54 1.41 9.97 -2.51
CA LEU A 54 0.15 9.38 -2.08
C LEU A 54 -0.37 10.00 -0.76
N GLY A 55 0.28 11.07 -0.29
CA GLY A 55 0.08 11.69 1.02
C GLY A 55 0.67 10.87 2.16
N LYS A 56 0.53 11.36 3.39
CA LYS A 56 0.82 10.59 4.59
C LYS A 56 -0.30 9.56 4.79
N ARG A 57 0.06 8.29 4.87
CA ARG A 57 -0.86 7.16 5.08
C ARG A 57 -0.39 6.36 6.29
N LEU A 58 -1.33 5.77 7.02
CA LEU A 58 -1.01 4.87 8.12
C LEU A 58 -0.76 3.47 7.53
N TRP A 59 0.39 2.90 7.86
CA TRP A 59 0.77 1.56 7.42
C TRP A 59 1.08 0.71 8.63
N VAL A 60 0.71 -0.56 8.54
CA VAL A 60 1.08 -1.59 9.51
C VAL A 60 1.72 -2.77 8.78
N PRO A 61 2.63 -3.52 9.41
CA PRO A 61 3.16 -4.75 8.83
C PRO A 61 2.01 -5.70 8.51
N GLU A 62 2.06 -6.37 7.37
CA GLU A 62 1.00 -7.30 6.93
C GLU A 62 0.70 -8.36 8.01
N GLU A 63 1.74 -8.88 8.65
CA GLU A 63 1.66 -9.89 9.72
C GLU A 63 0.84 -9.42 10.93
N GLY A 64 0.72 -8.10 11.13
CA GLY A 64 -0.09 -7.47 12.17
C GLY A 64 -1.60 -7.50 11.90
N VAL A 65 -2.02 -7.78 10.67
CA VAL A 65 -3.41 -7.73 10.24
C VAL A 65 -3.99 -9.13 10.15
N MET A 66 -4.94 -9.43 11.02
CA MET A 66 -5.64 -10.71 11.02
C MET A 66 -6.92 -10.63 10.17
N ILE A 67 -7.08 -11.58 9.25
CA ILE A 67 -8.26 -11.68 8.39
C ILE A 67 -9.29 -12.59 9.07
N ALA A 68 -10.44 -12.03 9.44
CA ALA A 68 -11.54 -12.74 10.06
C ALA A 68 -12.80 -12.61 9.17
N GLY A 69 -12.90 -13.50 8.17
CA GLY A 69 -13.92 -13.41 7.13
C GLY A 69 -13.78 -12.11 6.33
N GLU A 70 -14.82 -11.28 6.34
CA GLU A 70 -14.81 -9.97 5.69
C GLU A 70 -14.22 -8.85 6.57
N THR A 71 -13.94 -9.13 7.83
CA THR A 71 -13.41 -8.13 8.77
C THR A 71 -11.91 -8.27 8.95
N ARG A 72 -11.24 -7.14 9.18
CA ARG A 72 -9.80 -7.09 9.42
C ARG A 72 -9.61 -6.60 10.84
N VAL A 73 -8.81 -7.33 11.60
CA VAL A 73 -8.59 -7.08 13.03
C VAL A 73 -7.11 -6.91 13.27
N VAL A 74 -6.77 -5.88 14.04
CA VAL A 74 -5.43 -5.63 14.55
C VAL A 74 -5.48 -5.65 16.08
N PHE A 75 -4.44 -6.16 16.72
CA PHE A 75 -4.30 -6.07 18.18
C PHE A 75 -3.35 -4.93 18.53
N VAL A 76 -3.87 -3.96 19.29
CA VAL A 76 -3.11 -2.82 19.79
C VAL A 76 -2.65 -3.08 21.21
N ASP A 77 -1.36 -2.88 21.47
CA ASP A 77 -0.81 -2.88 22.83
C ASP A 77 -1.11 -1.54 23.51
N LEU A 78 -1.76 -1.59 24.67
CA LEU A 78 -2.13 -0.42 25.46
C LEU A 78 -1.05 0.01 26.45
N GLY A 79 0.11 -0.68 26.49
CA GLY A 79 1.27 -0.32 27.30
C GLY A 79 1.13 -0.57 28.81
N SER A 80 -0.07 -0.81 29.31
CA SER A 80 -0.33 -1.21 30.70
C SER A 80 -0.35 -2.73 30.81
N GLU A 81 0.65 -3.32 31.48
CA GLU A 81 0.69 -4.73 31.94
C GLU A 81 0.11 -5.76 30.95
N GLY A 82 0.54 -5.73 29.68
CA GLY A 82 0.14 -6.72 28.67
C GLY A 82 -1.34 -6.64 28.25
N LYS A 83 -2.03 -5.53 28.53
CA LYS A 83 -3.38 -5.29 28.03
C LYS A 83 -3.35 -5.01 26.54
N ILE A 84 -4.05 -5.87 25.81
CA ILE A 84 -4.18 -5.81 24.36
C ILE A 84 -5.64 -5.56 24.00
N LYS A 85 -5.87 -4.76 22.96
CA LYS A 85 -7.21 -4.42 22.48
C LYS A 85 -7.38 -4.89 21.03
N PRO A 86 -8.40 -5.70 20.71
CA PRO A 86 -8.77 -5.96 19.33
C PRO A 86 -9.43 -4.71 18.74
N VAL A 87 -8.97 -4.31 17.56
CA VAL A 87 -9.46 -3.15 16.82
C VAL A 87 -9.84 -3.59 15.40
N LEU A 88 -11.08 -3.32 15.02
CA LEU A 88 -11.54 -3.48 13.65
C LEU A 88 -10.96 -2.36 12.79
N VAL A 89 -10.40 -2.72 11.64
CA VAL A 89 -9.78 -1.78 10.71
C VAL A 89 -10.32 -1.91 9.31
N ASN A 90 -10.32 -0.79 8.57
CA ASN A 90 -10.46 -0.80 7.14
C ASN A 90 -9.07 -0.71 6.50
N THR A 91 -8.85 -1.51 5.46
CA THR A 91 -7.57 -1.61 4.78
C THR A 91 -7.64 -1.02 3.38
N GLY A 92 -6.56 -0.38 2.93
CA GLY A 92 -6.41 0.17 1.60
C GLY A 92 -5.43 -0.63 0.75
N GLN A 93 -4.44 0.08 0.18
CA GLN A 93 -3.39 -0.52 -0.63
C GLN A 93 -2.57 -1.53 0.17
N ARG A 94 -2.09 -2.55 -0.54
CA ARG A 94 -1.18 -3.57 0.00
C ARG A 94 0.11 -3.59 -0.81
N THR A 95 1.22 -3.66 -0.11
CA THR A 95 2.55 -3.95 -0.68
C THR A 95 2.98 -5.34 -0.24
N LYS A 96 4.22 -5.72 -0.55
CA LYS A 96 4.75 -7.05 -0.16
C LYS A 96 4.72 -7.27 1.36
N ASP A 97 5.06 -6.26 2.14
CA ASP A 97 5.28 -6.40 3.59
C ASP A 97 4.35 -5.51 4.44
N TRP A 98 3.58 -4.61 3.80
CA TRP A 98 2.78 -3.60 4.49
C TRP A 98 1.36 -3.49 3.94
N ILE A 99 0.41 -3.20 4.83
CA ILE A 99 -0.99 -2.90 4.51
C ILE A 99 -1.33 -1.48 5.00
N GLU A 100 -1.97 -0.71 4.13
CA GLU A 100 -2.50 0.61 4.45
C GLU A 100 -3.74 0.47 5.34
N ILE A 101 -3.82 1.27 6.40
CA ILE A 101 -5.00 1.40 7.25
C ILE A 101 -5.71 2.70 6.90
N THR A 102 -6.96 2.59 6.47
CA THR A 102 -7.81 3.73 6.07
C THR A 102 -8.79 4.15 7.16
N ALA A 103 -9.10 3.27 8.11
CA ALA A 103 -9.88 3.58 9.31
C ALA A 103 -9.60 2.57 10.45
N GLY A 104 -9.89 2.98 11.68
CA GLY A 104 -9.85 2.13 12.87
C GLY A 104 -8.60 2.30 13.74
N LEU A 105 -7.49 2.80 13.17
CA LEU A 105 -6.26 3.10 13.91
C LEU A 105 -5.82 4.55 13.73
N SER A 106 -5.07 5.04 14.70
CA SER A 106 -4.41 6.34 14.71
C SER A 106 -2.88 6.17 14.68
N GLY A 107 -2.19 7.19 14.17
CA GLY A 107 -0.73 7.20 14.19
C GLY A 107 -0.17 7.16 15.62
N GLY A 108 0.83 6.31 15.86
CA GLY A 108 1.51 6.15 17.15
C GLY A 108 1.04 4.95 17.97
N GLU A 109 -0.04 4.27 17.58
CA GLU A 109 -0.49 3.05 18.23
C GLU A 109 0.47 1.87 17.93
N GLN A 110 0.77 1.07 18.95
CA GLN A 110 1.65 -0.09 18.84
C GLN A 110 0.85 -1.32 18.43
N VAL A 111 1.16 -1.86 17.25
CA VAL A 111 0.48 -3.03 16.69
C VAL A 111 1.31 -4.27 16.93
N ILE A 112 0.67 -5.32 17.43
CA ILE A 112 1.30 -6.63 17.62
C ILE A 112 1.42 -7.31 16.24
N THR A 113 2.62 -7.75 15.89
CA THR A 113 2.94 -8.39 14.60
C THR A 113 3.20 -9.89 14.72
N SER A 114 3.29 -10.43 15.93
CA SER A 114 3.62 -11.83 16.18
C SER A 114 2.80 -12.40 17.33
N GLY A 115 2.36 -13.66 17.21
CA GLY A 115 1.52 -14.30 18.23
C GLY A 115 0.03 -13.93 18.16
N ASN A 116 -0.36 -13.11 17.18
CA ASN A 116 -1.73 -12.59 16.98
C ASN A 116 -2.78 -13.72 16.88
N PHE A 117 -2.41 -14.85 16.28
CA PHE A 117 -3.27 -16.03 16.19
C PHE A 117 -3.52 -16.68 17.56
N LEU A 118 -2.49 -16.80 18.40
CA LEU A 118 -2.63 -17.37 19.74
C LEU A 118 -3.50 -16.46 20.62
N ILE A 119 -3.28 -15.15 20.52
CA ILE A 119 -4.10 -14.12 21.16
C ILE A 119 -5.57 -14.27 20.74
N ALA A 120 -5.83 -14.40 19.44
CA ALA A 120 -7.17 -14.57 18.92
C ALA A 120 -7.81 -15.90 19.36
N ALA A 121 -7.03 -16.98 19.43
CA ALA A 121 -7.49 -18.28 19.92
C ALA A 121 -7.86 -18.22 21.42
N GLU A 122 -7.04 -17.58 22.25
CA GLU A 122 -7.32 -17.39 23.67
C GLU A 122 -8.54 -16.49 23.89
N ALA A 123 -8.68 -15.41 23.13
CA ALA A 123 -9.83 -14.52 23.18
C ALA A 123 -11.13 -15.23 22.77
N LYS A 124 -11.09 -16.05 21.70
CA LYS A 124 -12.24 -16.89 21.30
C LYS A 124 -12.57 -17.95 22.33
N LEU A 125 -11.58 -18.59 22.95
CA LEU A 125 -11.79 -19.55 24.03
C LEU A 125 -12.44 -18.88 25.25
N LYS A 126 -11.91 -17.73 25.71
CA LYS A 126 -12.49 -16.98 26.83
C LYS A 126 -13.92 -16.52 26.54
N THR A 127 -14.20 -16.05 25.32
CA THR A 127 -15.55 -15.59 24.93
C THR A 127 -16.51 -16.77 24.71
N GLY A 128 -16.03 -17.91 24.21
CA GLY A 128 -16.82 -19.12 24.03
C GLY A 128 -17.14 -19.86 25.34
N ILE A 129 -16.29 -19.74 26.36
CA ILE A 129 -16.53 -20.26 27.72
C ILE A 129 -17.54 -19.38 28.48
N ALA A 130 -17.65 -18.09 28.15
CA ALA A 130 -18.61 -17.17 28.79
C ALA A 130 -20.07 -17.33 28.32
N GLN A 131 -20.37 -18.30 27.45
CA GLN A 131 -21.70 -18.51 26.89
C GLN A 131 -22.33 -19.88 27.26
N TRP A 132 -21.87 -20.52 28.35
CA TRP A 132 -22.45 -21.74 28.93
C TRP A 132 -22.60 -21.61 30.45
#